data_AF-A0A7C3T1Q2-F1
#
_entry.id   AF-A0A7C3T1Q2-F1
#
_cell.length_a   1.000
_cell.length_b   1.000
_cell.length_c   1.000
_cell.angle_alpha   90.00
_cell.angle_beta   90.00
_cell.angle_gamma   90.00
#
_symmetry.space_group_name_H-M   'P 1'
#
loop_
_entity.id
_entity.type
_entity.pdbx_description
1 polymer ?
#
loop_
_entity_poly.entity_id
_entity_poly.type
_entity_poly.pdbx_seq_one_letter_code
_entity_poly.pdbx_strand_id
1 'polypeptide(L)'
;MQGAAIIVRTEILSRLRFIAILTFILCVSTTIGCGRGDKGTESKGDDGTAVRDGAARECHSQPEIMTTEDGVQFVRTPDACFENLPGFPYEAKYVEIDGLLQAYIDEGPADADPILLLHGEPTWSYLYRKMIPIL
;
A
#
# COMPACT_ATOMS: atom_id res chain seq x y z
N MET A 1 -14.96 -12.89 23.54
CA MET A 1 -15.20 -13.96 22.53
C MET A 1 -15.92 -13.26 21.38
N GLN A 2 -15.37 -12.99 20.20
CA GLN A 2 -14.29 -13.59 19.43
C GLN A 2 -13.34 -12.49 18.92
N GLY A 3 -12.04 -12.71 19.01
CA GLY A 3 -11.05 -11.97 18.23
C GLY A 3 -10.86 -12.70 16.91
N ALA A 4 -11.37 -12.15 15.82
CA ALA A 4 -11.00 -12.57 14.48
C ALA A 4 -9.88 -11.64 14.00
N ALA A 5 -8.66 -11.95 14.42
CA ALA A 5 -7.47 -11.39 13.79
C ALA A 5 -7.38 -12.03 12.39
N ILE A 6 -7.87 -11.32 11.37
CA ILE A 6 -7.70 -11.68 9.97
C ILE A 6 -6.24 -11.36 9.61
N ILE A 7 -5.34 -12.24 10.03
CA ILE A 7 -3.99 -12.30 9.48
C ILE A 7 -4.12 -12.98 8.13
N VAL A 8 -4.13 -12.17 7.07
CA VAL A 8 -4.01 -12.63 5.68
C VAL A 8 -2.59 -13.18 5.46
N ARG A 9 -2.29 -14.37 6.02
CA ARG A 9 -1.09 -15.18 5.73
C ARG A 9 -1.44 -16.58 5.21
N THR A 10 -2.67 -16.82 4.77
CA THR A 10 -3.06 -18.05 4.04
C THR A 10 -2.46 -18.12 2.62
N GLU A 11 -1.87 -17.04 2.12
CA GLU A 11 -1.24 -16.99 0.78
C GLU A 11 0.17 -17.59 0.76
N ILE A 12 0.97 -17.53 1.84
CA ILE A 12 2.40 -17.91 1.80
C ILE A 12 2.59 -19.42 1.61
N LEU A 13 1.73 -20.25 2.19
CA LEU A 13 1.76 -21.71 2.00
C LEU A 13 1.30 -22.14 0.60
N SER A 14 0.46 -21.33 -0.06
CA SER A 14 0.06 -21.53 -1.46
C SER A 14 1.17 -21.11 -2.42
N ARG A 15 1.84 -20.00 -2.13
CA ARG A 15 2.95 -19.46 -2.94
C ARG A 15 4.17 -20.37 -2.96
N LEU A 16 4.55 -21.01 -1.85
CA LEU A 16 5.67 -21.97 -1.84
C LEU A 16 5.40 -23.21 -2.73
N ARG A 17 4.15 -23.68 -2.78
CA ARG A 17 3.75 -24.79 -3.64
C ARG A 17 3.70 -24.37 -5.11
N PHE A 18 3.21 -23.16 -5.39
CA PHE A 18 3.19 -22.60 -6.75
C PHE A 18 4.60 -22.34 -7.29
N ILE A 19 5.51 -21.81 -6.46
CA ILE A 19 6.91 -21.57 -6.82
C ILE A 19 7.60 -22.90 -7.14
N ALA A 20 7.47 -23.93 -6.30
CA ALA A 20 8.08 -25.24 -6.55
C ALA A 20 7.58 -25.90 -7.87
N ILE A 21 6.28 -25.78 -8.16
CA ILE A 21 5.67 -26.32 -9.40
C ILE A 21 6.11 -25.49 -10.62
N LEU A 22 6.15 -24.16 -10.50
CA LEU A 22 6.56 -23.26 -11.57
C LEU A 22 8.06 -23.43 -11.90
N THR A 23 8.92 -23.62 -10.90
CA THR A 23 10.36 -23.90 -11.11
C THR A 23 10.56 -25.25 -11.82
N PHE A 24 9.75 -26.27 -11.50
CA PHE A 24 9.79 -27.56 -12.19
C PHE A 24 9.39 -27.46 -13.68
N ILE A 25 8.36 -26.65 -13.99
CA ILE A 25 7.91 -26.40 -15.37
C ILE A 25 8.89 -25.53 -16.16
N LEU A 26 9.48 -24.50 -15.54
CA LEU A 26 10.48 -23.66 -16.20
C LEU A 26 11.78 -24.41 -16.46
N CYS A 27 12.21 -25.31 -15.57
CA CYS A 27 13.38 -26.17 -15.80
C CYS A 27 13.16 -27.11 -17.01
N VAL A 28 11.93 -27.58 -17.24
CA VAL A 28 11.54 -28.36 -18.43
C VAL A 28 11.49 -27.51 -19.71
N SER A 29 11.44 -26.17 -19.61
CA SER A 29 11.25 -25.26 -20.76
C SER A 29 12.52 -24.55 -21.25
N THR A 30 13.60 -24.47 -20.45
CA THR A 30 14.85 -23.80 -20.85
C THR A 30 15.69 -24.58 -21.89
N THR A 31 15.17 -25.67 -22.45
CA THR A 31 15.70 -26.32 -23.65
C THR A 31 15.27 -25.64 -24.96
N ILE A 32 14.49 -24.56 -24.95
CA ILE A 32 14.00 -23.92 -26.19
C ILE A 32 14.17 -22.38 -26.15
N GLY A 33 15.20 -21.87 -26.85
CA GLY A 33 15.03 -20.76 -27.81
C GLY A 33 15.27 -19.30 -27.36
N CYS A 34 16.38 -18.74 -27.84
CA CYS A 34 16.83 -17.34 -27.81
C CYS A 34 15.85 -16.25 -28.34
N GLY A 35 16.06 -14.99 -27.92
CA GLY A 35 15.73 -13.81 -28.74
C GLY A 35 15.62 -12.45 -27.99
N ARG A 36 16.57 -11.54 -28.23
CA ARG A 36 16.87 -10.28 -27.50
C ARG A 36 16.38 -9.02 -28.24
N GLY A 37 15.96 -7.96 -27.54
CA GLY A 37 15.96 -6.58 -28.09
C GLY A 37 15.02 -5.55 -27.44
N ASP A 38 15.56 -4.68 -26.59
CA ASP A 38 14.93 -3.55 -25.89
C ASP A 38 15.33 -2.21 -26.54
N LYS A 39 14.42 -1.21 -26.58
CA LYS A 39 14.60 0.13 -25.96
C LYS A 39 13.59 1.16 -26.45
N GLY A 40 12.88 1.73 -25.47
CA GLY A 40 12.05 2.91 -25.59
C GLY A 40 12.85 4.22 -25.68
N THR A 41 12.14 5.27 -26.08
CA THR A 41 12.59 6.66 -26.04
C THR A 41 11.76 7.43 -25.02
N GLU A 42 12.49 8.05 -24.11
CA GLU A 42 12.08 8.84 -22.95
C GLU A 42 11.49 10.20 -23.35
N SER A 43 10.37 10.58 -22.73
CA SER A 43 9.73 11.88 -22.89
C SER A 43 10.21 12.85 -21.82
N LYS A 44 10.68 14.03 -22.25
CA LYS A 44 11.07 15.16 -21.40
C LYS A 44 9.87 16.08 -21.18
N GLY A 45 9.40 16.20 -19.94
CA GLY A 45 8.37 17.17 -19.51
C GLY A 45 8.95 18.17 -18.51
N ASP A 46 8.68 19.45 -18.76
CA ASP A 46 9.17 20.65 -18.07
C ASP A 46 8.07 21.28 -17.18
N ASP A 47 8.51 22.08 -16.22
CA ASP A 47 7.85 23.11 -15.40
C ASP A 47 6.96 22.67 -14.22
N GLY A 48 7.51 22.83 -13.00
CA GLY A 48 6.93 22.39 -11.73
C GLY A 48 6.79 23.48 -10.68
N THR A 49 6.07 24.57 -10.97
CA THR A 49 5.85 25.63 -9.94
C THR A 49 4.38 25.95 -9.61
N ALA A 50 3.39 25.43 -10.34
CA ALA A 50 1.96 25.71 -10.07
C ALA A 50 1.23 24.66 -9.18
N VAL A 51 1.87 23.55 -8.82
CA VAL A 51 1.20 22.39 -8.18
C VAL A 51 0.96 22.58 -6.67
N ARG A 52 1.75 23.43 -6.01
CA ARG A 52 1.83 23.49 -4.53
C ARG A 52 0.55 24.02 -3.86
N ASP A 53 -0.22 24.87 -4.55
CA ASP A 53 -1.47 25.42 -4.02
C ASP A 53 -2.68 24.53 -4.34
N GLY A 54 -2.56 23.61 -5.30
CA GLY A 54 -3.65 22.71 -5.72
C GLY A 54 -3.98 21.67 -4.65
N ALA A 55 -2.97 20.97 -4.15
CA ALA A 55 -3.14 19.90 -3.16
C ALA A 55 -3.73 20.41 -1.84
N ALA A 56 -3.27 21.56 -1.35
CA ALA A 56 -3.82 22.15 -0.13
C ALA A 56 -5.30 22.55 -0.28
N ARG A 57 -5.70 23.05 -1.47
CA ARG A 57 -7.09 23.38 -1.75
C ARG A 57 -7.97 22.14 -1.84
N GLU A 58 -7.45 21.06 -2.39
CA GLU A 58 -8.13 19.76 -2.45
C GLU A 58 -8.30 19.16 -1.06
N CYS A 59 -7.27 19.21 -0.20
CA CYS A 59 -7.38 18.71 1.18
C CYS A 59 -8.52 19.38 1.97
N HIS A 60 -8.80 20.65 1.68
CA HIS A 60 -9.84 21.43 2.35
C HIS A 60 -11.15 21.52 1.57
N SER A 61 -11.37 20.60 0.62
CA SER A 61 -12.66 20.49 -0.06
C SER A 61 -13.76 20.02 0.88
N GLN A 62 -15.02 20.23 0.49
CA GLN A 62 -16.14 19.65 1.22
C GLN A 62 -16.07 18.11 1.14
N PRO A 63 -16.37 17.40 2.25
CA PRO A 63 -16.37 15.95 2.23
C PRO A 63 -17.55 15.42 1.41
N GLU A 64 -17.27 14.48 0.53
CA GLU A 64 -18.29 13.70 -0.16
C GLU A 64 -18.76 12.55 0.73
N ILE A 65 -20.09 12.41 0.88
CA ILE A 65 -20.70 11.32 1.65
C ILE A 65 -20.84 10.12 0.75
N MET A 66 -20.14 9.05 1.10
CA MET A 66 -20.19 7.74 0.45
C MET A 66 -21.07 6.79 1.27
N THR A 67 -21.49 5.67 0.68
CA THR A 67 -22.32 4.67 1.37
C THR A 67 -21.88 3.27 0.99
N THR A 68 -21.65 2.41 1.98
CA THR A 68 -21.33 0.99 1.75
C THR A 68 -22.56 0.20 1.30
N GLU A 69 -22.38 -1.04 0.85
CA GLU A 69 -23.50 -1.91 0.45
C GLU A 69 -24.49 -2.15 1.61
N ASP A 70 -23.99 -2.21 2.86
CA ASP A 70 -24.79 -2.36 4.07
C ASP A 70 -25.48 -1.06 4.54
N GLY A 71 -25.36 0.03 3.77
CA GLY A 71 -26.00 1.31 4.05
C GLY A 71 -25.27 2.20 5.06
N VAL A 72 -24.00 1.91 5.37
CA VAL A 72 -23.20 2.74 6.28
C VAL A 72 -22.69 3.97 5.53
N GLN A 73 -23.03 5.16 6.03
CA GLN A 73 -22.53 6.42 5.49
C GLN A 73 -21.13 6.72 6.05
N PHE A 74 -20.21 7.11 5.17
CA PHE A 74 -18.84 7.47 5.56
C PHE A 74 -18.28 8.57 4.65
N VAL A 75 -17.12 9.11 5.04
CA VAL A 75 -16.35 10.07 4.24
C VAL A 75 -14.91 9.58 4.16
N ARG A 76 -14.21 9.98 3.10
CA ARG A 76 -12.78 9.71 2.94
C ARG A 76 -12.02 11.03 2.86
N THR A 77 -10.96 11.15 3.65
CA THR A 77 -10.03 12.29 3.55
C THR A 77 -9.32 12.23 2.20
N PRO A 78 -9.29 13.33 1.42
CA PRO A 78 -8.56 13.38 0.16
C PRO A 78 -7.07 13.03 0.33
N ASP A 79 -6.49 12.34 -0.65
CA ASP A 79 -5.08 11.90 -0.60
C ASP A 79 -4.12 13.11 -0.52
N ALA A 80 -4.51 14.25 -1.12
CA ALA A 80 -3.80 15.52 -1.05
C ALA A 80 -3.55 16.02 0.40
N CYS A 81 -4.36 15.61 1.39
CA CYS A 81 -4.13 15.93 2.80
C CYS A 81 -2.91 15.23 3.41
N PHE A 82 -2.40 14.18 2.77
CA PHE A 82 -1.30 13.37 3.25
C PHE A 82 0.01 13.63 2.47
N GLU A 83 0.01 14.61 1.57
CA GLU A 83 1.22 15.03 0.87
C GLU A 83 2.19 15.78 1.78
N ASN A 84 3.49 15.60 1.55
CA ASN A 84 4.57 16.35 2.21
C ASN A 84 4.58 16.29 3.74
N LEU A 85 4.13 15.17 4.32
CA LEU A 85 4.14 14.97 5.78
C LEU A 85 5.57 14.88 6.34
N PRO A 86 5.93 15.69 7.36
CA PRO A 86 7.30 15.71 7.88
C PRO A 86 7.77 14.38 8.49
N GLY A 87 8.77 13.77 7.87
CA GLY A 87 9.38 12.54 8.35
C GLY A 87 8.47 11.32 8.24
N PHE A 88 7.54 11.33 7.29
CA PHE A 88 6.65 10.20 6.99
C PHE A 88 6.80 9.76 5.52
N PRO A 89 7.96 9.18 5.14
CA PRO A 89 8.24 8.79 3.76
C PRO A 89 7.65 7.40 3.41
N TYR A 90 6.54 7.00 4.02
CA TYR A 90 6.00 5.65 3.90
C TYR A 90 4.83 5.60 2.92
N GLU A 91 4.76 4.54 2.13
CA GLU A 91 3.65 4.30 1.20
C GLU A 91 2.42 3.81 1.96
N ALA A 92 1.28 4.46 1.75
CA ALA A 92 0.00 4.01 2.29
C ALA A 92 -0.51 2.81 1.47
N LYS A 93 -0.65 1.66 2.12
CA LYS A 93 -1.33 0.49 1.57
C LYS A 93 -2.74 0.42 2.16
N TYR A 94 -3.66 -0.24 1.45
CA TYR A 94 -5.06 -0.32 1.86
C TYR A 94 -5.54 -1.76 1.88
N VAL A 95 -6.42 -2.06 2.82
CA VAL A 95 -7.24 -3.28 2.82
C VAL A 95 -8.70 -2.87 2.93
N GLU A 96 -9.55 -3.54 2.17
CA GLU A 96 -11.00 -3.33 2.22
C GLU A 96 -11.64 -4.27 3.24
N ILE A 97 -12.46 -3.74 4.13
CA ILE A 97 -13.20 -4.47 5.16
C ILE A 97 -14.62 -3.89 5.18
N ASP A 98 -15.62 -4.71 4.86
CA ASP A 98 -17.03 -4.33 4.85
C ASP A 98 -17.32 -3.05 4.02
N GLY A 99 -16.65 -2.92 2.87
CA GLY A 99 -16.77 -1.76 1.97
C GLY A 99 -16.05 -0.49 2.46
N LEU A 100 -15.27 -0.57 3.53
CA LEU A 100 -14.45 0.51 4.07
C LEU A 100 -12.97 0.24 3.83
N LEU A 101 -12.21 1.29 3.48
CA LEU A 101 -10.76 1.19 3.28
C LEU A 101 -10.01 1.51 4.56
N GLN A 102 -9.26 0.54 5.06
CA GLN A 102 -8.32 0.72 6.16
C GLN A 102 -6.91 0.92 5.61
N ALA A 103 -6.30 2.08 5.89
CA ALA A 103 -4.91 2.36 5.55
C ALA A 103 -3.94 1.71 6.55
N TYR A 104 -2.84 1.15 6.05
CA TYR A 104 -1.74 0.62 6.84
C TYR A 104 -0.39 0.91 6.18
N ILE A 105 0.67 0.81 6.97
CA ILE A 105 2.06 0.90 6.52
C ILE A 105 2.71 -0.47 6.72
N ASP A 106 3.50 -0.90 5.75
CA ASP A 106 4.20 -2.18 5.78
C ASP A 106 5.60 -1.97 5.17
N GLU A 107 6.59 -1.98 6.06
CA GLU A 107 7.97 -1.58 5.85
C GLU A 107 8.91 -2.65 6.40
N GLY A 108 10.12 -2.71 5.83
CA GLY A 108 11.14 -3.69 6.19
C GLY A 108 11.16 -4.93 5.29
N PRO A 109 12.06 -5.89 5.56
CA PRO A 109 12.19 -7.11 4.75
C PRO A 109 10.93 -8.00 4.82
N ALA A 110 10.47 -8.49 3.67
CA ALA A 110 9.28 -9.33 3.59
C ALA A 110 9.40 -10.69 4.30
N ASP A 111 10.64 -11.14 4.58
CA ASP A 111 10.98 -12.39 5.24
C ASP A 111 11.29 -12.23 6.75
N ALA A 112 11.23 -11.01 7.28
CA ALA A 112 11.41 -10.76 8.71
C ALA A 112 10.15 -11.10 9.53
N ASP A 113 10.36 -11.29 10.84
CA ASP A 113 9.26 -11.45 11.79
C ASP A 113 8.50 -10.11 11.94
N PRO A 114 7.16 -10.10 11.83
CA PRO A 114 6.40 -8.87 11.83
C PRO A 114 6.28 -8.27 13.24
N ILE A 115 6.43 -6.95 13.34
CA ILE A 115 6.10 -6.15 14.53
C ILE A 115 4.85 -5.33 14.23
N LEU A 116 3.78 -5.56 14.99
CA LEU A 116 2.52 -4.85 14.82
C LEU A 116 2.46 -3.60 15.71
N LEU A 117 2.31 -2.42 15.10
CA LEU A 117 2.18 -1.14 15.79
C LEU A 117 0.73 -0.63 15.66
N LEU A 118 -0.03 -0.67 16.76
CA LEU A 118 -1.42 -0.22 16.83
C LEU A 118 -1.50 1.14 17.54
N HIS A 119 -2.00 2.15 16.84
CA HIS A 119 -2.16 3.48 17.43
C HIS A 119 -3.38 3.56 18.36
N GLY A 120 -3.41 4.58 19.21
CA GLY A 120 -4.57 4.93 20.04
C GLY A 120 -5.29 6.18 19.55
N GLU A 121 -6.27 6.64 20.32
CA GLU A 121 -6.96 7.92 20.09
C GLU A 121 -6.09 9.12 20.52
N PRO A 122 -6.13 10.28 19.81
CA PRO A 122 -6.71 10.57 18.50
C PRO A 122 -5.63 10.50 17.39
N THR A 123 -4.75 9.51 17.46
CA THR A 123 -3.56 9.40 16.60
C THR A 123 -3.76 8.42 15.45
N TRP A 124 -2.74 8.28 14.60
CA TRP A 124 -2.68 7.31 13.50
C TRP A 124 -1.20 6.92 13.27
N SER A 125 -0.90 6.11 12.26
CA SER A 125 0.45 5.56 11.97
C SER A 125 1.59 6.59 11.98
N TYR A 126 1.29 7.87 11.68
CA TYR A 126 2.25 8.98 11.80
C TYR A 126 2.95 9.08 13.16
N LEU A 127 2.31 8.62 14.24
CA LEU A 127 2.91 8.55 15.58
C LEU A 127 4.19 7.70 15.57
N TYR A 128 4.20 6.60 14.83
CA TYR A 128 5.29 5.63 14.81
C TYR A 128 6.44 5.96 13.85
N ARG A 129 6.38 7.11 13.16
CA ARG A 129 7.35 7.46 12.12
C ARG A 129 8.82 7.53 12.55
N LYS A 130 9.05 7.74 13.85
CA LYS A 130 10.38 7.75 14.47
C LYS A 130 10.81 6.38 15.02
N MET A 131 9.87 5.46 15.17
CA MET A 131 10.12 4.10 15.63
C MET A 131 10.41 3.17 14.45
N ILE A 132 9.63 3.28 13.37
CA ILE A 132 9.75 2.43 12.17
C ILE A 132 11.21 2.30 11.65
N PRO A 133 12.02 3.38 11.53
CA PRO A 133 13.39 3.25 11.00
C PRO A 133 14.39 2.52 11.91
N ILE A 134 14.01 2.22 13.16
CA ILE A 134 14.88 1.62 14.18
C ILE A 134 14.56 0.12 14.38
N LEU A 135 13.37 -0.32 13.94
CA LEU A 135 12.90 -1.70 14.03
C LEU A 135 13.53 -2.57 12.94
#